data_AF-A0AAD9IUD5-F1
#
_entry.id   AF-A0AAD9IUD5-F1
#
_cell.length_a   1.000
_cell.length_b   1.000
_cell.length_c   1.000
_cell.angle_alpha   90.00
_cell.angle_beta   90.00
_cell.angle_gamma   90.00
#
_symmetry.space_group_name_H-M   'P 1'
#
loop_
_entity.id
_entity.type
_entity.pdbx_description
1 polymer ?
#
loop_
_entity_poly.entity_id
_entity_poly.type
_entity_poly.pdbx_seq_one_letter_code
_entity_poly.pdbx_strand_id
1 'polypeptide(L)'
;MQKRLKPTAVPYIFKWSDLPSPASAERIRRGLKKEDICIVDGSTQTVAIKTREEVIQCEMDSLSFSIFHFRNDCDGIHFYSESFECCMFIFATLSPASNQLSYVHNEMLNIVIDDQFFLTMIKLWQHKTSFELSRMFKVSQCMAMNIFLTWINLM
;
A
#
# COMPACT_ATOMS: atom_id res chain seq x y z
N MET A 1 2.25 2.89 34.79
CA MET A 1 1.48 1.85 35.53
C MET A 1 0.60 1.10 34.54
N GLN A 2 0.95 -0.14 34.17
CA GLN A 2 0.10 -0.97 33.31
C GLN A 2 -1.08 -1.52 34.13
N LYS A 3 -2.30 -1.06 33.82
CA LYS A 3 -3.51 -1.57 34.47
C LYS A 3 -3.85 -2.93 33.87
N ARG A 4 -3.60 -4.00 34.62
CA ARG A 4 -4.06 -5.35 34.25
C ARG A 4 -5.56 -5.45 34.52
N LEU A 5 -6.30 -6.00 33.56
CA LEU A 5 -7.72 -6.26 33.72
C LEU A 5 -7.95 -7.29 34.83
N LYS A 6 -9.06 -7.14 35.57
CA LYS A 6 -9.40 -8.07 36.64
C LYS A 6 -9.69 -9.46 36.04
N PRO A 7 -9.29 -10.57 36.69
CA PRO A 7 -9.48 -11.93 36.18
C PRO A 7 -10.95 -12.29 35.87
N THR A 8 -11.89 -11.62 36.54
CA THR A 8 -13.34 -11.77 36.36
C THR A 8 -13.92 -11.01 35.17
N ALA A 9 -13.14 -10.18 34.47
CA ALA A 9 -13.61 -9.37 33.34
C ALA A 9 -13.76 -10.17 32.03
N VAL A 10 -13.28 -11.42 32.00
CA VAL A 10 -13.35 -12.30 30.83
C VAL A 10 -14.30 -13.46 31.14
N PRO A 11 -15.35 -13.70 30.33
CA PRO A 11 -16.32 -14.76 30.58
C PRO A 11 -15.65 -16.15 30.70
N TYR A 12 -16.20 -17.00 31.57
CA TYR A 12 -15.78 -18.40 31.85
C TYR A 12 -15.67 -19.32 30.62
N ILE A 13 -16.04 -18.81 29.44
CA ILE A 13 -15.96 -19.47 28.13
C ILE A 13 -14.51 -19.84 27.79
N PHE A 14 -13.52 -19.07 28.27
CA PHE A 14 -12.11 -19.36 28.02
C PHE A 14 -11.53 -20.15 29.21
N LYS A 15 -11.25 -21.45 29.00
CA LYS A 15 -10.47 -22.25 29.94
C LYS A 15 -9.00 -21.82 29.86
N TRP A 16 -8.59 -20.94 30.76
CA TRP A 16 -7.18 -20.59 30.92
C TRP A 16 -6.43 -21.86 31.33
N SER A 17 -5.51 -22.29 30.47
CA SER A 17 -4.58 -23.38 30.76
C SER A 17 -3.22 -22.74 31.00
N ASP A 18 -2.58 -23.04 32.13
CA ASP A 18 -1.27 -22.47 32.48
C ASP A 18 -0.12 -23.01 31.62
N LEU A 19 -0.40 -24.05 30.81
CA LEU A 19 0.54 -24.63 29.87
C LEU A 19 0.54 -23.84 28.55
N PRO A 20 1.70 -23.32 28.10
CA PRO A 20 1.78 -22.63 26.83
C PRO A 20 1.41 -23.58 25.70
N SER A 21 0.52 -23.14 24.81
CA SER A 21 0.21 -23.91 23.60
C SER A 21 1.48 -24.07 22.75
N PRO A 22 1.56 -25.11 21.90
CA PRO A 22 2.70 -25.31 21.01
C PRO A 22 3.03 -24.05 20.18
N ALA A 23 2.00 -23.32 19.76
CA ALA A 23 2.14 -22.07 19.01
C ALA A 23 2.65 -20.88 19.87
N SER A 24 2.39 -20.87 21.18
CA SER A 24 2.98 -19.89 22.10
C SER A 24 4.41 -20.24 22.46
N ALA A 25 4.72 -21.53 22.66
CA ALA A 25 6.09 -22.01 22.89
C ALA A 25 7.00 -21.71 21.69
N GLU A 26 6.50 -21.92 20.48
CA GLU A 26 7.22 -21.63 19.24
C GLU A 26 7.48 -20.12 19.04
N ARG A 27 6.53 -19.27 19.41
CA ARG A 27 6.73 -17.80 19.41
C ARG A 27 7.80 -17.35 20.40
N ILE A 28 7.85 -17.95 21.59
CA ILE A 28 8.89 -17.66 22.59
C ILE A 28 10.27 -18.13 22.09
N ARG A 29 10.37 -19.31 21.46
CA ARG A 29 11.63 -19.79 20.85
C ARG A 29 12.17 -18.84 19.77
N ARG A 30 11.29 -18.26 18.95
CA ARG A 30 11.68 -17.28 17.93
C ARG A 30 12.19 -15.97 18.53
N GLY A 31 11.62 -15.54 19.66
CA GLY A 31 12.08 -14.35 20.38
C GLY A 31 13.46 -14.50 21.01
N LEU A 32 13.80 -15.70 21.50
CA LEU A 32 15.09 -16.00 22.11
C LEU A 32 16.24 -16.21 21.12
N LYS A 33 15.95 -16.37 19.81
CA LYS A 33 16.97 -16.72 18.79
C LYS A 33 17.72 -15.51 18.21
N LYS A 34 17.64 -14.34 18.86
CA LYS A 34 18.15 -13.07 18.32
C LYS A 34 19.39 -12.51 19.03
N GLU A 35 19.99 -13.26 19.94
CA GLU A 35 21.25 -12.87 20.59
C GLU A 35 22.29 -13.99 20.43
N ASP A 36 23.55 -13.59 20.27
CA ASP A 36 24.79 -14.34 20.01
C ASP A 36 25.18 -14.64 18.54
N ILE A 37 25.87 -13.66 17.93
CA ILE A 37 26.95 -13.94 16.98
C ILE A 37 28.21 -13.21 17.47
N CYS A 38 29.13 -13.98 18.06
CA CYS A 38 30.55 -13.66 18.21
C CYS A 38 31.37 -14.86 17.67
N ILE A 39 32.49 -14.54 17.02
CA ILE A 39 33.25 -15.33 16.03
C ILE A 39 34.15 -16.40 16.69
N VAL A 40 34.44 -17.53 15.99
CA VAL A 40 35.79 -18.05 15.57
C VAL A 40 35.81 -19.58 15.31
N ASP A 41 36.37 -19.94 14.15
CA ASP A 41 37.00 -21.18 13.61
C ASP A 41 36.51 -22.62 13.87
N GLY A 42 36.59 -23.43 12.80
CA GLY A 42 36.85 -24.88 12.89
C GLY A 42 36.04 -25.79 11.94
N SER A 43 36.61 -26.08 10.77
CA SER A 43 36.44 -27.26 9.90
C SER A 43 35.40 -28.35 10.24
N THR A 44 34.49 -28.67 9.31
CA THR A 44 34.20 -30.03 8.74
C THR A 44 33.09 -29.93 7.69
N GLN A 45 33.28 -30.57 6.53
CA GLN A 45 32.32 -30.64 5.42
C GLN A 45 31.15 -31.60 5.73
N THR A 46 29.94 -31.26 5.31
CA THR A 46 28.97 -32.25 4.80
C THR A 46 27.93 -31.56 3.91
N VAL A 47 27.45 -32.32 2.93
CA VAL A 47 26.87 -31.89 1.65
C VAL A 47 25.34 -31.75 1.72
N ALA A 48 24.81 -30.91 0.80
CA ALA A 48 23.40 -30.76 0.38
C ALA A 48 22.52 -29.95 1.36
N ILE A 49 21.75 -28.94 0.94
CA ILE A 49 20.95 -28.78 -0.28
C ILE A 49 20.98 -27.27 -0.64
N LYS A 50 21.44 -26.92 -1.86
CA LYS A 50 21.31 -25.55 -2.38
C LYS A 50 19.91 -25.39 -2.98
N THR A 51 18.90 -25.21 -2.12
CA THR A 51 17.65 -24.59 -2.57
C THR A 51 17.92 -23.10 -2.58
N ARG A 52 18.15 -22.55 -3.77
CA ARG A 52 18.19 -21.11 -3.99
C ARG A 52 16.76 -20.61 -3.80
N GLU A 53 16.38 -20.37 -2.54
CA GLU A 53 15.27 -19.48 -2.25
C GLU A 53 15.73 -18.09 -2.70
N GLU A 54 15.40 -17.75 -3.94
CA GLU A 54 15.32 -16.35 -4.32
C GLU A 54 14.21 -15.76 -3.47
N VAL A 55 14.60 -15.25 -2.30
CA VAL A 55 13.81 -14.26 -1.58
C VAL A 55 13.71 -13.10 -2.56
N ILE A 56 12.63 -13.07 -3.33
CA ILE A 56 12.18 -11.86 -3.99
C ILE A 56 11.76 -10.95 -2.84
N GLN A 57 12.75 -10.27 -2.27
CA GLN A 57 12.48 -9.06 -1.52
C GLN A 57 11.90 -8.12 -2.56
N CYS A 58 10.56 -8.00 -2.59
CA CYS A 58 9.96 -6.85 -3.23
C CYS A 58 10.43 -5.65 -2.42
N GLU A 59 11.52 -5.02 -2.86
CA GLU A 59 11.68 -3.60 -2.65
C GLU A 59 10.35 -2.98 -3.06
N MET A 60 9.63 -2.41 -2.10
CA MET A 60 8.54 -1.49 -2.36
C MET A 60 9.20 -0.26 -2.99
N ASP A 61 9.59 -0.44 -4.24
CA ASP A 61 10.36 0.52 -4.96
C ASP A 61 9.49 1.75 -5.07
N SER A 62 10.10 2.89 -4.86
CA SER A 62 9.40 4.14 -4.58
C SER A 62 8.71 4.73 -5.81
N LEU A 63 8.29 3.89 -6.76
CA LEU A 63 7.52 4.25 -7.94
C LEU A 63 6.26 5.00 -7.51
N SER A 64 6.17 6.24 -7.98
CA SER A 64 4.94 7.03 -7.94
C SER A 64 3.88 6.27 -8.71
N PHE A 65 2.74 5.99 -8.08
CA PHE A 65 1.61 5.39 -8.79
C PHE A 65 1.16 6.33 -9.91
N SER A 66 1.24 5.85 -11.15
CA SER A 66 0.98 6.62 -12.37
C SER A 66 0.20 5.79 -13.36
N ILE A 67 -0.68 6.45 -14.12
CA ILE A 67 -1.48 5.81 -15.18
C ILE A 67 -0.57 5.17 -16.24
N PHE A 68 0.59 5.76 -16.52
CA PHE A 68 1.51 5.28 -17.55
C PHE A 68 2.14 3.92 -17.22
N HIS A 69 2.16 3.52 -15.95
CA HIS A 69 2.59 2.16 -15.57
C HIS A 69 1.67 1.08 -16.15
N PHE A 70 0.42 1.40 -16.45
CA PHE A 70 -0.56 0.45 -16.99
C PHE A 70 -0.63 0.45 -18.53
N ARG A 71 0.21 1.21 -19.23
CA ARG A 71 0.19 1.29 -20.70
C ARG A 71 0.26 -0.08 -21.39
N ASN A 72 1.00 -1.02 -20.80
CA ASN A 72 1.16 -2.38 -21.34
C ASN A 72 0.52 -3.45 -20.43
N ASP A 73 -0.27 -3.04 -19.42
CA ASP A 73 -0.90 -3.93 -18.45
C ASP A 73 -2.41 -3.77 -18.53
N CYS A 74 -3.00 -4.46 -19.52
CA CYS A 74 -4.44 -4.43 -19.78
C CYS A 74 -5.25 -4.92 -18.57
N ASP A 75 -4.78 -5.97 -17.89
CA ASP A 75 -5.48 -6.53 -16.73
C ASP A 75 -5.41 -5.57 -15.53
N GLY A 76 -4.25 -4.93 -15.33
CA GLY A 76 -4.05 -3.95 -14.27
C GLY A 76 -4.88 -2.68 -14.47
N ILE A 77 -4.98 -2.14 -15.68
CA ILE A 77 -5.83 -0.96 -15.92
C ILE A 77 -7.30 -1.31 -15.79
N HIS A 78 -7.72 -2.52 -16.19
CA HIS A 78 -9.12 -2.95 -16.14
C HIS A 78 -9.69 -2.97 -14.71
N PHE A 79 -8.81 -3.13 -13.72
CA PHE A 79 -9.19 -3.00 -12.32
C PHE A 79 -9.66 -1.57 -11.99
N TYR A 80 -9.00 -0.53 -12.53
CA TYR A 80 -9.23 0.89 -12.20
C TYR A 80 -10.12 1.64 -13.19
N SER A 81 -10.14 1.22 -14.45
CA SER A 81 -10.89 1.83 -15.55
C SER A 81 -11.23 0.77 -16.61
N GLU A 82 -11.99 1.10 -17.64
CA GLU A 82 -12.34 0.13 -18.70
C GLU A 82 -11.11 -0.27 -19.54
N SER A 83 -10.32 0.70 -19.98
CA SER A 83 -9.04 0.49 -20.68
C SER A 83 -8.17 1.75 -20.60
N PHE A 84 -6.87 1.60 -20.90
CA PHE A 84 -5.95 2.74 -20.94
C PHE A 84 -6.37 3.74 -22.02
N GLU A 85 -6.75 3.25 -23.20
CA GLU A 85 -7.19 4.07 -24.32
C GLU A 85 -8.49 4.81 -24.01
N CYS A 86 -9.45 4.16 -23.35
CA CYS A 86 -10.70 4.80 -22.92
C CYS A 86 -10.41 5.93 -21.92
N CYS A 87 -9.54 5.67 -20.94
CA CYS A 87 -9.13 6.68 -19.96
C CYS A 87 -8.45 7.88 -20.63
N MET A 88 -7.50 7.63 -21.54
CA MET A 88 -6.79 8.70 -22.27
C MET A 88 -7.70 9.43 -23.26
N PHE A 89 -8.69 8.76 -23.84
CA PHE A 89 -9.69 9.39 -24.70
C PHE A 89 -10.56 10.38 -23.91
N ILE A 90 -11.05 9.97 -22.74
CA ILE A 90 -11.81 10.87 -21.85
C ILE A 90 -10.93 12.03 -21.38
N PHE A 91 -9.66 11.77 -21.06
CA PHE A 91 -8.73 12.84 -20.74
C PHE A 91 -8.55 13.82 -21.91
N ALA A 92 -8.42 13.33 -23.14
CA ALA A 92 -8.23 14.18 -24.32
C ALA A 92 -9.41 15.11 -24.60
N THR A 93 -10.65 14.70 -24.29
CA THR A 93 -11.83 15.58 -24.45
C THR A 93 -11.87 16.70 -23.40
N LEU A 94 -11.30 16.45 -22.21
CA LEU A 94 -11.27 17.40 -21.09
C LEU A 94 -9.96 18.21 -21.04
N SER A 95 -8.91 17.76 -21.72
CA SER A 95 -7.57 18.35 -21.72
C SER A 95 -7.54 19.85 -22.11
N PRO A 96 -8.35 20.36 -23.06
CA PRO A 96 -8.38 21.79 -23.35
C PRO A 96 -8.77 22.64 -22.13
N ALA A 97 -9.66 22.11 -21.28
CA ALA A 97 -10.13 22.76 -20.06
C ALA A 97 -9.18 22.51 -18.86
N SER A 98 -8.37 21.44 -18.90
CA SER A 98 -7.41 21.14 -17.83
C SER A 98 -6.27 22.15 -17.72
N ASN A 99 -5.95 22.88 -18.80
CA ASN A 99 -4.97 23.97 -18.79
C ASN A 99 -5.42 25.20 -17.99
N GLN A 100 -6.69 25.25 -17.56
CA GLN A 100 -7.26 26.34 -16.76
C GLN A 100 -7.66 25.90 -15.35
N LEU A 101 -7.14 24.77 -14.86
CA LEU A 101 -7.48 24.25 -13.53
C LEU A 101 -7.16 25.27 -12.43
N SER A 102 -8.22 25.82 -11.85
CA SER A 102 -8.19 26.65 -10.66
C SER A 102 -8.37 25.77 -9.43
N TYR A 103 -7.27 25.39 -8.79
CA TYR A 103 -7.32 24.59 -7.57
C TYR A 103 -7.91 25.41 -6.41
N VAL A 104 -8.86 24.81 -5.68
CA VAL A 104 -9.57 25.48 -4.58
C VAL A 104 -8.61 25.84 -3.46
N HIS A 105 -7.64 24.95 -3.22
CA HIS A 105 -6.53 25.17 -2.28
C HIS A 105 -5.24 25.32 -3.08
N ASN A 106 -4.54 26.45 -2.88
CA ASN A 106 -3.32 26.81 -3.60
C ASN A 106 -2.08 26.04 -3.07
N GLU A 107 -2.22 24.73 -2.88
CA GLU A 107 -1.12 23.86 -2.47
C GLU A 107 -0.25 23.51 -3.68
N MET A 108 1.07 23.38 -3.48
CA MET A 108 1.98 22.95 -4.55
C MET A 108 1.64 21.54 -5.02
N LEU A 109 1.23 21.41 -6.29
CA LEU A 109 0.95 20.13 -6.92
C LEU A 109 2.24 19.53 -7.44
N ASN A 110 2.59 18.35 -6.91
CA ASN A 110 3.74 17.57 -7.38
C ASN A 110 3.28 16.29 -8.12
N ILE A 111 2.09 16.33 -8.73
CA ILE A 111 1.52 15.23 -9.52
C ILE A 111 1.26 15.73 -10.94
N VAL A 112 1.62 14.91 -11.93
CA VAL A 112 1.37 15.14 -13.36
C VAL A 112 -0.13 15.17 -13.64
N ILE A 113 -0.58 16.02 -14.57
CA ILE A 113 -1.99 16.23 -14.87
C ILE A 113 -2.76 14.93 -15.21
N ASP A 114 -2.12 13.99 -15.91
CA ASP A 114 -2.71 12.70 -16.27
C ASP A 114 -2.99 11.85 -15.02
N ASP A 115 -2.06 11.85 -14.07
CA ASP A 115 -2.18 11.12 -12.80
C ASP A 115 -3.22 11.78 -11.88
N GLN A 116 -3.40 13.10 -11.96
CA GLN A 116 -4.48 13.80 -11.26
C GLN A 116 -5.86 13.41 -11.80
N PHE A 117 -5.99 13.34 -13.13
CA PHE A 117 -7.21 12.86 -13.77
C PHE A 117 -7.47 11.39 -13.41
N PHE A 118 -6.44 10.55 -13.47
CA PHE A 118 -6.55 9.13 -13.13
C PHE A 118 -6.96 8.92 -11.66
N LEU A 119 -6.42 9.70 -10.72
CA LEU A 119 -6.86 9.72 -9.33
C LEU A 119 -8.37 9.99 -9.23
N THR A 120 -8.86 10.95 -10.01
CA THR A 120 -10.29 11.31 -10.05
C THR A 120 -11.14 10.15 -10.60
N MET A 121 -10.68 9.50 -11.68
CA MET A 121 -11.35 8.31 -12.23
C MET A 121 -11.45 7.19 -11.21
N ILE A 122 -10.34 6.85 -10.54
CA ILE A 122 -10.33 5.80 -9.51
C ILE A 122 -11.33 6.13 -8.39
N LYS A 123 -11.40 7.39 -7.97
CA LYS A 123 -12.35 7.82 -6.94
C LYS A 123 -13.80 7.67 -7.39
N LEU A 124 -14.12 8.05 -8.62
CA LEU A 124 -15.46 7.95 -9.18
C LEU A 124 -15.89 6.49 -9.40
N TRP A 125 -14.99 5.67 -9.94
CA TRP A 125 -15.29 4.30 -10.37
C TRP A 125 -15.26 3.31 -9.22
N GLN A 126 -14.25 3.41 -8.35
CA GLN A 126 -14.05 2.47 -7.24
C GLN A 126 -14.55 3.00 -5.90
N HIS A 127 -15.09 4.23 -5.85
CA HIS A 127 -15.51 4.88 -4.61
C HIS A 127 -14.42 4.92 -3.52
N LYS A 128 -13.14 4.97 -3.93
CA LYS A 128 -12.02 5.00 -2.98
C LYS A 128 -12.02 6.27 -2.14
N THR A 129 -11.60 6.12 -0.90
CA THR A 129 -11.46 7.24 0.02
C THR A 129 -10.28 8.12 -0.37
N SER A 130 -10.36 9.43 -0.06
CA SER A 130 -9.21 10.33 -0.25
C SER A 130 -7.97 9.87 0.53
N PHE A 131 -8.16 9.14 1.65
CA PHE A 131 -7.06 8.55 2.40
C PHE A 131 -6.34 7.46 1.59
N GLU A 132 -7.06 6.50 1.01
CA GLU A 132 -6.45 5.47 0.16
C GLU A 132 -5.72 6.07 -1.04
N LEU A 133 -6.34 7.03 -1.72
CA LEU A 133 -5.74 7.71 -2.87
C LEU A 133 -4.47 8.47 -2.47
N SER A 134 -4.45 9.07 -1.27
CA SER A 134 -3.27 9.73 -0.74
C SER A 134 -2.09 8.76 -0.56
N ARG A 135 -2.38 7.50 -0.17
CA ARG A 135 -1.38 6.44 -0.06
C ARG A 135 -0.91 5.94 -1.42
N MET A 136 -1.82 5.79 -2.38
CA MET A 136 -1.49 5.32 -3.74
C MET A 136 -0.59 6.33 -4.46
N PHE A 137 -1.02 7.58 -4.54
CA PHE A 137 -0.32 8.63 -5.30
C PHE A 137 0.75 9.39 -4.48
N LYS A 138 0.99 8.99 -3.23
CA LYS A 138 1.97 9.60 -2.30
C LYS A 138 1.78 11.11 -2.12
N VAL A 139 0.53 11.55 -2.04
CA VAL A 139 0.15 12.95 -1.76
C VAL A 139 -0.53 13.08 -0.41
N SER A 140 -0.72 14.32 0.05
CA SER A 140 -1.55 14.57 1.23
C SER A 140 -3.02 14.23 0.94
N GLN A 141 -3.77 13.85 1.97
CA GLN A 141 -5.21 13.60 1.85
C GLN A 141 -5.98 14.84 1.40
N CYS A 142 -5.56 16.03 1.87
CA CYS A 142 -6.12 17.31 1.46
C CYS A 142 -5.88 17.56 -0.03
N MET A 143 -4.67 17.28 -0.53
CA MET A 143 -4.33 17.41 -1.94
C MET A 143 -5.13 16.45 -2.82
N ALA A 144 -5.25 15.18 -2.42
CA ALA A 144 -6.09 14.21 -3.14
C ALA A 144 -7.56 14.65 -3.20
N MET A 145 -8.09 15.26 -2.13
CA MET A 145 -9.43 15.83 -2.12
C MET A 145 -9.55 17.06 -3.03
N ASN A 146 -8.56 17.96 -2.98
CA ASN A 146 -8.53 19.17 -3.79
C ASN A 146 -8.50 18.82 -5.29
N ILE A 147 -7.62 17.91 -5.69
CA ILE A 147 -7.54 17.37 -7.06
C ILE A 147 -8.92 16.85 -7.49
N PHE A 148 -9.52 15.98 -6.68
CA PHE A 148 -10.84 15.41 -6.99
C PHE A 148 -11.90 16.50 -7.19
N LEU A 149 -12.01 17.45 -6.26
CA LEU A 149 -13.01 18.53 -6.36
C LEU A 149 -12.78 19.41 -7.59
N THR A 150 -11.52 19.73 -7.91
CA THR A 150 -11.21 20.55 -9.09
C THR A 150 -11.60 19.84 -10.38
N TRP A 151 -11.32 18.54 -10.51
CA TRP A 151 -11.71 17.78 -11.71
C TRP A 151 -13.21 17.54 -11.81
N ILE A 152 -13.90 17.30 -10.70
CA ILE A 152 -15.37 17.18 -10.71
C ILE A 152 -16.03 18.51 -11.11
N ASN A 153 -15.50 19.65 -10.67
CA ASN A 153 -16.03 20.95 -11.10
C ASN A 153 -15.74 21.27 -12.57
N LEU A 154 -14.81 20.54 -13.20
CA LEU A 154 -14.49 20.68 -14.62
C LEU A 154 -15.38 19.80 -15.53
N MET A 155 -15.87 18.66 -15.00
CA MET A 155 -16.69 17.67 -15.72
C MET A 155 -18.18 18.02 -15.67
#